data_AF-A0A558GQW8-F1
#
_entry.id   AF-A0A558GQW8-F1
#
_cell.length_a   1.000
_cell.length_b   1.000
_cell.length_c   1.000
_cell.angle_alpha   90.00
_cell.angle_beta   90.00
_cell.angle_gamma   90.00
#
_symmetry.space_group_name_H-M   'P 1'
#
loop_
_entity.id
_entity.type
_entity.pdbx_description
1 polymer ?
#
loop_
_entity_poly.entity_id
_entity_poly.type
_entity_poly.pdbx_seq_one_letter_code
_entity_poly.pdbx_strand_id
1 'polypeptide(L)'
;MTDTQISSFMRDCVVFEDDTEKGLDFDTFYGLYISWCVLGRKIPIPDSAFKTALTLEGIKPIKENGRRIYPGLSMVGPAARDYVINAVPMWTETATDLQVSEIRQEAVASIA
;
A
#
# COMPACT_ATOMS: atom_id res chain seq x y z
N MET A 1 -13.72 -21.60 -4.62
CA MET A 1 -12.67 -20.96 -5.45
C MET A 1 -11.36 -21.18 -4.72
N THR A 2 -10.34 -21.70 -5.40
CA THR A 2 -9.00 -21.82 -4.81
C THR A 2 -8.46 -20.41 -4.60
N ASP A 3 -8.37 -19.98 -3.35
CA ASP A 3 -7.82 -18.67 -2.99
C ASP A 3 -6.34 -18.67 -3.40
N THR A 4 -6.00 -17.87 -4.41
CA THR A 4 -4.62 -17.69 -4.83
C THR A 4 -3.95 -16.74 -3.83
N GLN A 5 -2.62 -16.80 -3.73
CA GLN A 5 -1.88 -15.85 -2.90
C GLN A 5 -2.19 -14.39 -3.26
N ILE A 6 -2.52 -14.12 -4.52
CA ILE A 6 -2.87 -12.80 -5.03
C ILE A 6 -4.30 -12.43 -4.63
N SER A 7 -5.27 -13.36 -4.69
CA SER A 7 -6.62 -13.05 -4.24
C SER A 7 -6.68 -12.77 -2.73
N SER A 8 -5.91 -13.52 -1.91
CA SER A 8 -5.79 -13.22 -0.47
C SER A 8 -5.18 -11.84 -0.25
N PHE A 9 -4.08 -11.55 -0.95
CA PHE A 9 -3.39 -10.26 -0.85
C PHE A 9 -4.29 -9.08 -1.23
N MET A 10 -5.01 -9.20 -2.36
CA MET A 10 -5.92 -8.15 -2.84
C MET A 10 -7.02 -7.87 -1.81
N ARG A 11 -7.58 -8.90 -1.19
CA ARG A 11 -8.60 -8.75 -0.15
C ARG A 11 -8.05 -8.11 1.13
N ASP A 12 -6.85 -8.52 1.53
CA ASP A 12 -6.33 -8.17 2.85
C ASP A 12 -5.62 -6.81 2.88
N CYS A 13 -5.15 -6.31 1.73
CA CYS A 13 -4.23 -5.16 1.66
C CYS A 13 -4.63 -4.08 0.66
N VAL A 14 -5.66 -4.30 -0.17
CA VAL A 14 -6.03 -3.38 -1.23
C VAL A 14 -7.52 -3.07 -1.16
N VAL A 15 -7.86 -1.80 -1.29
CA VAL A 15 -9.25 -1.35 -1.46
C VAL A 15 -9.37 -0.53 -2.73
N PHE A 16 -10.56 -0.55 -3.32
CA PHE A 16 -10.90 0.31 -4.45
C PHE A 16 -11.49 1.61 -3.92
N GLU A 17 -10.88 2.74 -4.27
CA GLU A 17 -11.36 4.06 -3.90
C GLU A 17 -11.58 4.89 -5.16
N ASP A 18 -12.84 5.24 -5.44
CA ASP A 18 -13.24 6.07 -6.60
C ASP A 18 -12.66 7.49 -6.57
N ASP A 19 -12.22 7.97 -5.39
CA ASP A 19 -11.82 9.37 -5.14
C ASP A 19 -10.30 9.53 -4.97
N THR A 20 -9.51 8.49 -5.23
CA THR A 20 -8.04 8.61 -5.20
C THR A 20 -7.54 9.14 -6.54
N GLU A 21 -7.23 10.44 -6.60
CA GLU A 21 -6.58 11.07 -7.76
C GLU A 21 -5.25 10.40 -8.15
N LYS A 22 -4.66 9.58 -7.27
CA LYS A 22 -3.42 8.85 -7.53
C LYS A 22 -3.52 7.40 -7.05
N GLY A 23 -3.56 6.46 -8.00
CA GLY A 23 -3.46 5.03 -7.74
C GLY A 23 -2.06 4.59 -7.32
N LEU A 24 -1.88 3.29 -7.09
CA LEU A 24 -0.58 2.73 -6.69
C LEU A 24 0.35 2.58 -7.89
N ASP A 25 1.59 3.03 -7.78
CA ASP A 25 2.62 2.65 -8.74
C ASP A 25 3.07 1.19 -8.51
N PHE A 26 3.73 0.60 -9.52
CA PHE A 26 4.16 -0.79 -9.46
C PHE A 26 5.14 -1.09 -8.33
N ASP A 27 6.09 -0.20 -8.05
CA ASP A 27 7.11 -0.43 -7.03
C ASP A 27 6.45 -0.44 -5.65
N THR A 28 5.56 0.51 -5.40
CA THR A 28 4.73 0.57 -4.21
C THR A 28 3.84 -0.66 -4.05
N PHE A 29 3.16 -1.05 -5.14
CA PHE A 29 2.21 -2.15 -5.08
C PHE A 29 2.92 -3.49 -4.84
N TYR A 30 4.07 -3.71 -5.48
CA TYR A 30 4.87 -4.90 -5.27
C TYR A 30 5.51 -4.91 -3.89
N GLY A 31 6.01 -3.77 -3.40
CA GLY A 31 6.57 -3.64 -2.05
C GLY A 31 5.54 -3.94 -0.95
N LEU A 32 4.29 -3.51 -1.13
CA LEU A 32 3.17 -3.89 -0.26
C LEU A 32 2.96 -5.42 -0.24
N TYR A 33 2.98 -6.06 -1.40
CA TYR A 33 2.88 -7.52 -1.53
C TYR A 33 4.04 -8.26 -0.84
N ILE A 34 5.27 -7.75 -0.95
CA ILE A 34 6.42 -8.31 -0.22
C ILE A 34 6.19 -8.21 1.29
N SER A 35 5.74 -7.06 1.78
CA SER A 35 5.48 -6.83 3.20
C SER A 35 4.40 -7.78 3.73
N TRP A 36 3.32 -7.99 2.96
CA TRP A 36 2.29 -8.99 3.29
C TRP A 36 2.83 -10.42 3.29
N CYS A 37 3.71 -10.78 2.34
CA CYS A 37 4.36 -12.08 2.32
C CYS A 37 5.24 -12.31 3.55
N VAL A 38 6.02 -11.31 3.98
CA VAL A 38 6.87 -11.39 5.17
C VAL A 38 6.03 -11.62 6.42
N LEU A 39 4.96 -10.84 6.62
CA LEU A 39 4.04 -11.00 7.75
C LEU A 39 3.38 -12.38 7.76
N GLY A 40 3.00 -12.89 6.58
CA GLY A 40 2.38 -14.19 6.41
C GLY A 40 3.35 -15.38 6.33
N ARG A 41 4.66 -15.16 6.44
CA ARG A 41 5.74 -16.16 6.22
C ARG A 41 5.57 -16.91 4.89
N LYS A 42 5.23 -16.19 3.83
CA LYS A 42 5.05 -16.71 2.46
C LYS A 42 6.25 -16.34 1.61
N ILE A 43 6.53 -17.16 0.60
CA ILE A 43 7.55 -16.85 -0.41
C ILE A 43 6.90 -15.95 -1.46
N PRO A 44 7.45 -14.74 -1.72
CA PRO A 44 6.93 -13.87 -2.76
C PRO A 44 7.26 -14.43 -4.15
N ILE A 45 6.34 -14.27 -5.09
CA ILE A 45 6.60 -14.56 -6.50
C ILE A 45 7.37 -13.41 -7.17
N PRO A 46 8.14 -13.67 -8.24
CA PRO A 46 8.85 -12.64 -8.98
C PRO A 46 7.92 -11.56 -9.56
N ASP A 47 8.45 -10.37 -9.79
CA ASP A 47 7.74 -9.21 -10.31
C ASP A 47 6.97 -9.50 -11.62
N SER A 48 7.55 -10.29 -12.52
CA SER A 48 6.94 -10.72 -13.78
C SER A 48 5.73 -11.63 -13.57
N ALA A 49 5.84 -12.59 -12.64
CA ALA A 49 4.74 -13.47 -12.26
C ALA A 49 3.63 -12.68 -11.55
N PHE A 50 4.01 -11.71 -10.70
CA PHE A 50 3.07 -10.81 -10.03
C PHE A 50 2.28 -9.97 -11.03
N LYS A 51 2.94 -9.35 -12.02
CA LYS A 51 2.27 -8.61 -13.11
C LYS A 51 1.26 -9.48 -13.86
N THR A 52 1.65 -10.71 -14.21
CA THR A 52 0.75 -11.65 -14.89
C THR A 52 -0.43 -12.00 -14.01
N ALA A 53 -0.21 -12.29 -12.73
CA ALA A 53 -1.29 -12.65 -11.82
C ALA A 53 -2.27 -11.50 -11.58
N LEU A 54 -1.80 -10.25 -11.43
CA LEU A 54 -2.67 -9.07 -11.38
C LEU A 54 -3.53 -8.94 -12.63
N THR A 55 -2.97 -9.21 -13.81
CA THR A 55 -3.72 -9.18 -15.07
C THR A 55 -4.80 -10.26 -15.12
N LEU A 56 -4.51 -11.45 -14.59
CA LEU A 56 -5.48 -12.55 -14.49
C LEU A 56 -6.62 -12.24 -13.51
N GLU A 57 -6.34 -11.49 -12.44
CA GLU A 57 -7.35 -10.96 -11.50
C GLU A 57 -8.11 -9.74 -12.06
N GLY A 58 -7.85 -9.34 -13.31
CA GLY A 58 -8.54 -8.23 -13.97
C GLY A 58 -8.01 -6.84 -13.61
N ILE A 59 -6.91 -6.76 -12.85
CA ILE A 59 -6.27 -5.50 -12.45
C ILE A 59 -5.39 -5.00 -13.58
N LYS A 60 -5.80 -3.89 -14.20
CA LYS A 60 -5.13 -3.32 -15.38
C LYS A 60 -4.35 -2.07 -15.00
N PRO A 61 -3.03 -2.02 -15.24
CA PRO A 61 -2.26 -0.80 -15.06
C PRO A 61 -2.51 0.16 -16.23
N ILE A 62 -2.44 1.46 -15.94
CA ILE A 62 -2.21 2.51 -16.94
C ILE A 62 -0.73 2.85 -16.99
N LYS A 63 -0.27 3.35 -18.14
CA LYS A 63 1.11 3.83 -18.29
C LYS A 63 1.11 5.35 -18.23
N GLU A 64 1.77 5.90 -17.22
CA GLU A 64 1.90 7.34 -17.02
C GLU A 64 3.38 7.68 -16.78
N ASN A 65 3.94 8.62 -17.55
CA ASN A 65 5.34 9.05 -17.43
C ASN A 65 6.37 7.89 -17.40
N GLY A 66 6.10 6.81 -18.15
CA GLY A 66 6.95 5.62 -18.20
C GLY A 66 6.76 4.65 -17.03
N ARG A 67 5.96 4.99 -16.02
CA ARG A 67 5.61 4.16 -14.87
C ARG A 67 4.29 3.43 -15.09
N ARG A 68 4.11 2.31 -14.40
CA ARG A 68 2.83 1.58 -14.35
C ARG A 68 2.10 1.99 -13.09
N ILE A 69 0.92 2.57 -13.27
CA ILE A 69 0.04 3.00 -12.19
C ILE A 69 -1.22 2.13 -12.22
N TYR A 70 -1.69 1.73 -11.05
CA TYR A 70 -2.91 0.96 -10.86
C TYR A 70 -3.97 1.91 -10.28
N PRO A 71 -4.80 2.53 -11.13
CA PRO A 71 -5.72 3.58 -10.71
C PRO A 71 -6.80 3.05 -9.79
N GLY A 72 -7.25 3.89 -8.86
CA GLY A 72 -8.30 3.55 -7.91
C GLY A 72 -7.91 2.49 -6.88
N LEU A 73 -6.64 2.08 -6.81
CA LEU A 73 -6.14 1.21 -5.74
C LEU A 73 -5.53 2.05 -4.63
N SER A 74 -5.87 1.71 -3.39
CA SER A 74 -5.29 2.26 -2.17
C SER A 74 -4.80 1.13 -1.27
N MET A 75 -3.72 1.38 -0.52
CA MET A 75 -3.12 0.38 0.37
C MET A 75 -3.73 0.45 1.77
N VAL A 76 -4.05 -0.70 2.35
CA VAL A 76 -4.62 -0.78 3.71
C VAL A 76 -4.03 -1.93 4.52
N GLY A 77 -4.32 -1.92 5.82
CA GLY A 77 -4.05 -3.03 6.71
C GLY A 77 -2.61 -3.11 7.24
N PRO A 78 -2.27 -4.20 7.96
CA PRO A 78 -0.99 -4.34 8.65
C PRO A 78 0.22 -4.33 7.71
N ALA A 79 0.07 -4.89 6.50
CA ALA A 79 1.14 -4.90 5.50
C ALA A 79 1.44 -3.50 4.96
N ALA A 80 0.45 -2.62 4.84
CA ALA A 80 0.68 -1.23 4.45
C ALA A 80 1.49 -0.49 5.50
N ARG A 81 1.17 -0.70 6.79
CA ARG A 81 1.98 -0.16 7.89
C ARG A 81 3.41 -0.70 7.85
N ASP A 82 3.58 -2.01 7.67
CA ASP A 82 4.90 -2.64 7.59
C ASP A 82 5.70 -2.11 6.40
N TYR A 83 5.06 -1.95 5.24
CA TYR A 83 5.65 -1.36 4.05
C TYR A 83 6.14 0.06 4.30
N VAL A 84 5.32 0.92 4.92
CA VAL A 84 5.72 2.30 5.26
C VAL A 84 6.86 2.35 6.27
N ILE A 85 6.98 1.37 7.17
CA ILE A 85 8.06 1.34 8.17
C ILE A 85 9.35 0.77 7.57
N ASN A 86 9.27 -0.31 6.78
CA ASN A 86 10.43 -1.11 6.37
C ASN A 86 10.91 -0.82 4.95
N ALA A 87 10.00 -0.42 4.05
CA ALA A 87 10.34 -0.14 2.65
C ALA A 87 10.73 1.33 2.41
N VAL A 88 10.77 2.15 3.46
CA VAL A 88 11.21 3.53 3.38
C VAL A 88 12.70 3.65 3.72
N PRO A 89 13.58 3.73 2.71
CA PRO A 89 14.73 4.61 2.78
C PRO A 89 14.60 5.81 1.83
N MET A 90 13.41 6.11 1.29
CA MET A 90 13.22 7.17 0.28
C MET A 90 11.92 7.99 0.43
N TRP A 91 11.48 8.28 1.65
CA TRP A 91 10.67 9.49 1.85
C TRP A 91 11.64 10.69 1.85
N THR A 92 12.16 11.05 0.67
CA THR A 92 12.66 12.41 0.48
C THR A 92 11.44 13.31 0.44
N GLU A 93 11.22 14.02 1.54
CA GLU A 93 10.48 15.29 1.66
C GLU A 93 9.94 15.81 0.33
N THR A 94 8.69 15.46 -0.03
CA THR A 94 7.83 16.23 -0.95
C THR A 94 6.44 15.60 -1.01
N ALA A 95 5.81 15.41 0.14
CA ALA A 95 4.36 15.27 0.20
C ALA A 95 3.87 15.78 1.55
N THR A 96 3.66 17.09 1.57
CA THR A 96 2.64 17.80 2.35
C THR A 96 2.65 17.57 3.86
N ASP A 97 3.26 18.55 4.54
CA ASP A 97 2.71 19.24 5.72
C ASP A 97 1.37 18.66 6.22
N LEU A 98 1.45 17.72 7.15
CA LEU A 98 0.42 17.53 8.15
C LEU A 98 1.09 17.78 9.49
N GLN A 99 0.99 19.02 9.96
CA GLN A 99 1.34 19.38 11.33
C GLN A 99 0.49 18.57 12.31
N VAL A 100 1.00 17.43 12.75
CA VAL A 100 0.51 16.72 13.94
C VAL A 100 1.10 17.43 15.16
N SER A 101 0.67 18.67 15.40
CA SER A 101 1.07 19.44 16.58
C SER A 101 -0.09 20.22 17.17
N GLU A 102 -1.30 19.65 17.26
CA GLU A 102 -2.38 20.32 17.99
C GLU A 102 -3.52 19.40 18.49
N ILE A 103 -3.23 18.21 19.05
CA ILE A 103 -4.32 17.39 19.66
C ILE A 103 -4.00 16.89 21.09
N ARG A 104 -2.91 17.29 21.76
CA ARG A 104 -2.68 16.76 23.12
C ARG A 104 -1.96 17.67 24.09
N GLN A 105 -2.52 18.84 24.39
CA GLN A 105 -2.24 19.44 25.71
C GLN A 105 -3.30 20.44 26.20
N GLU A 106 -4.56 20.01 26.25
CA GLU A 106 -5.57 20.74 27.04
C GLU A 106 -6.44 19.77 27.83
N ALA A 107 -5.81 19.08 28.79
CA ALA A 107 -6.49 18.44 29.91
C ALA A 107 -5.43 18.06 30.95
N VAL A 108 -5.06 18.97 31.84
CA VAL A 108 -5.28 18.85 33.30
C VAL A 108 -5.06 20.24 33.92
N ALA A 109 -6.12 21.04 34.00
CA ALA A 109 -6.17 22.11 34.99
C ALA A 109 -6.80 21.53 36.27
N SER A 110 -6.21 21.86 37.42
CA SER A 110 -6.82 21.89 38.75
C SER A 110 -6.97 20.58 39.52
N ILE A 111 -5.93 20.18 40.27
CA ILE A 111 -5.96 19.68 41.68
C ILE A 111 -4.49 19.62 42.13
N ALA A 112 -3.96 20.24 43.18
CA ALA A 112 -4.48 20.93 44.37
C ALA A 112 -3.43 21.96 44.83
#